data_AF-A0A534UMC0-F1
#
_entry.id   AF-A0A534UMC0-F1
#
_cell.length_a   1.000
_cell.length_b   1.000
_cell.length_c   1.000
_cell.angle_alpha   90.00
_cell.angle_beta   90.00
_cell.angle_gamma   90.00
#
_symmetry.space_group_name_H-M   'P 1'
#
loop_
_entity.id
_entity.type
_entity.pdbx_description
1 polymer ?
#
loop_
_entity_poly.entity_id
_entity_poly.type
_entity_poly.pdbx_seq_one_letter_code
_entity_poly.pdbx_strand_id
1 'polypeptide(L)'
;MSSTEIPREQWIKFFDDFSKQHEGWIVNWEVLHSKLGDQEKTTRLPLVGISADTKGSKPRIDVMVGGRPDAHVTQIIDTPKRVWFKQPEQPGHEAIEVESADGTMTLLTFWHFDPEQKEHLLPPKN
;
A
#
# COMPACT_ATOMS: atom_id res chain seq x y z
N MET A 1 -17.57 2.29 -5.03
CA MET A 1 -16.56 1.37 -4.46
C MET A 1 -17.19 0.37 -3.49
N SER A 2 -17.09 -0.92 -3.77
CA SER A 2 -17.31 -2.01 -2.81
C SER A 2 -16.01 -2.30 -2.06
N SER A 3 -16.09 -2.48 -0.75
CA SER A 3 -14.97 -2.99 0.06
C SER A 3 -15.27 -4.40 0.53
N THR A 4 -14.24 -5.25 0.55
CA THR A 4 -14.32 -6.62 1.11
C THR A 4 -13.30 -6.73 2.22
N GLU A 5 -13.75 -7.13 3.41
CA GLU A 5 -12.85 -7.39 4.54
C GLU A 5 -12.08 -8.68 4.28
N ILE A 6 -10.76 -8.62 4.46
CA ILE A 6 -9.89 -9.79 4.37
C ILE A 6 -9.81 -10.43 5.75
N PRO A 7 -10.25 -11.70 5.93
CA PRO A 7 -10.16 -12.38 7.21
C PRO A 7 -8.71 -12.45 7.70
N ARG A 8 -8.50 -12.31 9.01
CA ARG A 8 -7.17 -12.18 9.62
C ARG A 8 -6.23 -13.34 9.30
N GLU A 9 -6.78 -14.54 9.24
CA GLU A 9 -6.08 -15.77 8.87
C GLU A 9 -5.61 -15.80 7.41
N GLN A 10 -6.20 -14.96 6.55
CA GLN A 10 -5.84 -14.85 5.14
C GLN A 10 -4.83 -13.74 4.85
N TRP A 11 -4.53 -12.85 5.81
CA TRP A 11 -3.68 -11.68 5.58
C TRP A 11 -2.33 -12.03 4.96
N ILE A 12 -1.62 -13.02 5.49
CA ILE A 12 -0.30 -13.42 4.97
C ILE A 12 -0.39 -13.81 3.50
N LYS A 13 -1.36 -14.66 3.14
CA LYS A 13 -1.55 -15.10 1.77
C LYS A 13 -2.00 -13.96 0.86
N PHE A 14 -2.96 -13.16 1.32
CA PHE A 14 -3.47 -12.02 0.58
C PHE A 14 -2.34 -11.04 0.22
N PHE A 15 -1.52 -10.63 1.20
CA PHE A 15 -0.44 -9.68 0.94
C PHE A 15 0.67 -10.26 0.07
N ASP A 16 1.01 -11.55 0.20
CA ASP A 16 1.97 -12.23 -0.68
C ASP A 16 1.47 -12.27 -2.14
N ASP A 17 0.21 -12.67 -2.35
CA ASP A 17 -0.40 -12.71 -3.69
C ASP A 17 -0.53 -11.30 -4.28
N PHE A 18 -0.94 -10.32 -3.46
CA PHE A 18 -1.08 -8.92 -3.87
C PHE A 18 0.27 -8.33 -4.29
N SER A 19 1.34 -8.58 -3.51
CA SER A 19 2.68 -8.08 -3.79
C SER A 19 3.21 -8.58 -5.14
N LYS A 20 3.02 -9.86 -5.45
CA LYS A 20 3.46 -10.46 -6.72
C LYS A 20 2.72 -9.89 -7.92
N GLN A 21 1.44 -9.58 -7.77
CA GLN A 21 0.61 -9.02 -8.85
C GLN A 21 0.88 -7.53 -9.10
N HIS A 22 1.33 -6.82 -8.06
CA HIS A 22 1.45 -5.35 -8.07
C HIS A 22 2.90 -4.87 -7.90
N GLU A 23 3.88 -5.74 -8.12
CA GLU A 23 5.30 -5.37 -8.06
C GLU A 23 5.58 -4.18 -9.01
N GLY A 24 6.26 -3.15 -8.51
CA GLY A 24 6.57 -1.94 -9.27
C GLY A 24 5.44 -0.91 -9.37
N TRP A 25 4.22 -1.22 -8.92
CA TRP A 25 3.13 -0.24 -8.91
C TRP A 25 3.41 0.90 -7.94
N ILE A 26 2.98 2.11 -8.27
CA ILE A 26 3.20 3.26 -7.41
C ILE A 26 2.24 3.18 -6.23
N VAL A 27 2.81 3.26 -5.02
CA VAL A 27 2.04 3.28 -3.77
C VAL A 27 1.86 4.72 -3.32
N ASN A 28 0.66 5.08 -2.86
CA ASN A 28 0.44 6.26 -2.03
C ASN A 28 0.00 5.81 -0.63
N TRP A 29 0.38 6.58 0.39
CA TRP A 29 0.08 6.26 1.78
C TRP A 29 -0.57 7.46 2.46
N GLU A 30 -1.77 7.26 2.98
CA GLU A 30 -2.58 8.26 3.67
C GLU A 30 -2.94 7.75 5.06
N VAL A 31 -2.68 8.57 6.09
CA VAL A 31 -3.09 8.28 7.46
C VAL A 31 -4.25 9.21 7.82
N LEU A 32 -5.42 8.64 8.04
CA LEU A 32 -6.62 9.33 8.46
C LEU A 32 -6.75 9.15 9.98
N HIS A 33 -6.48 10.21 10.74
CA HIS A 33 -6.62 10.19 12.21
C HIS A 33 -7.60 11.28 12.67
N SER A 34 -8.61 10.88 13.46
CA SER A 34 -9.72 11.73 13.89
C SER A 34 -9.32 12.98 14.70
N LYS A 35 -8.10 13.02 15.26
CA LYS A 35 -7.58 14.14 16.06
C LYS A 35 -6.52 15.00 15.36
N LEU A 36 -5.95 14.59 14.22
CA LEU A 36 -4.82 15.29 13.59
C LEU A 36 -5.07 15.73 12.13
N GLY A 37 -6.26 15.49 11.58
CA GLY A 37 -6.51 15.70 10.14
C GLY A 37 -5.75 14.66 9.29
N ASP A 38 -6.00 14.67 7.99
CA ASP A 38 -5.36 13.74 7.06
C ASP A 38 -3.86 14.06 6.95
N GLN A 39 -3.02 13.13 7.41
CA GLN A 39 -1.58 13.21 7.26
C GLN A 39 -1.21 12.36 6.06
N GLU A 40 -1.03 12.99 4.90
CA GLU A 40 -0.50 12.33 3.71
C GLU A 40 0.99 12.06 3.95
N LYS A 41 1.36 10.79 4.13
CA LYS A 41 2.77 10.38 4.11
C LYS A 41 3.08 9.87 2.71
N THR A 42 3.09 10.79 1.75
CA THR A 42 3.24 10.53 0.32
C THR A 42 4.55 9.81 0.01
N THR A 43 4.52 8.49 0.06
CA THR A 43 5.65 7.65 -0.33
C THR A 43 5.38 7.18 -1.75
N ARG A 44 5.37 8.10 -2.74
CA ARG A 44 5.14 7.83 -4.19
C ARG A 44 6.30 7.03 -4.80
N LEU A 45 6.51 5.83 -4.27
CA LEU A 45 7.57 4.92 -4.61
C LEU A 45 6.97 3.60 -5.12
N PRO A 46 7.69 2.86 -5.98
CA PRO A 46 7.23 1.57 -6.48
C PRO A 46 7.07 0.55 -5.35
N LEU A 47 6.07 -0.32 -5.42
CA LEU A 47 5.88 -1.41 -4.48
C LEU A 47 6.97 -2.45 -4.67
N VAL A 48 7.65 -2.80 -3.58
CA VAL A 48 8.53 -3.98 -3.52
C VAL A 48 7.78 -5.16 -2.92
N GLY A 49 6.96 -4.92 -1.91
CA GLY A 49 6.08 -5.94 -1.34
C GLY A 49 5.42 -5.52 -0.05
N ILE A 50 4.47 -6.33 0.39
CA ILE A 50 3.72 -6.18 1.63
C ILE A 50 3.80 -7.49 2.38
N SER A 51 4.08 -7.43 3.67
CA SER A 51 4.07 -8.60 4.55
C SER A 51 3.27 -8.31 5.81
N ALA A 52 2.62 -9.35 6.34
CA ALA A 52 1.92 -9.28 7.62
C ALA A 52 2.58 -10.23 8.61
N ASP A 53 2.94 -9.72 9.77
CA ASP A 53 3.22 -10.53 10.95
C ASP A 53 1.98 -10.52 11.85
N THR A 54 1.26 -11.63 11.84
CA THR A 54 0.08 -11.83 12.68
C THR A 54 0.37 -12.61 13.95
N LYS A 55 1.64 -13.05 14.15
CA LYS A 55 2.06 -13.88 15.28
C LYS A 55 2.68 -13.00 16.38
N GLY A 56 2.53 -13.43 17.63
CA GLY A 56 3.14 -12.75 18.78
C GLY A 56 2.33 -11.58 19.36
N SER A 57 2.94 -10.84 20.29
CA SER A 57 2.30 -9.78 21.07
C SER A 57 2.21 -8.42 20.37
N LYS A 58 2.86 -8.27 19.21
CA LYS A 58 2.92 -7.03 18.43
C LYS A 58 2.72 -7.32 16.93
N PRO A 59 1.47 -7.59 16.50
CA PRO A 59 1.19 -7.79 15.09
C PRO A 59 1.45 -6.50 14.31
N ARG A 60 1.90 -6.63 13.06
CA ARG A 60 2.17 -5.49 12.18
C ARG A 60 2.00 -5.85 10.70
N ILE A 61 1.84 -4.83 9.86
CA ILE A 61 1.95 -4.94 8.41
C ILE A 61 3.12 -4.06 7.97
N ASP A 62 4.07 -4.67 7.27
CA ASP A 62 5.24 -4.01 6.70
C ASP A 62 5.00 -3.78 5.20
N VAL A 63 5.03 -2.53 4.75
CA VAL A 63 4.91 -2.14 3.34
C VAL A 63 6.26 -1.63 2.87
N MET A 64 6.86 -2.36 1.95
CA MET A 64 8.18 -2.07 1.41
C MET A 64 8.00 -1.40 0.05
N VAL A 65 8.54 -0.19 -0.08
CA VAL A 65 8.49 0.59 -1.31
C VAL A 65 9.88 1.09 -1.69
N GLY A 66 10.11 1.26 -2.99
CA GLY A 66 11.41 1.58 -3.54
C GLY A 66 11.80 0.64 -4.68
N GLY A 67 13.10 0.44 -4.85
CA GLY A 67 13.64 -0.43 -5.91
C GLY A 67 15.10 -0.16 -6.28
N ARG A 68 15.68 0.93 -5.76
CA ARG A 68 17.12 1.16 -5.78
C ARG A 68 17.71 0.91 -4.38
N PRO A 69 18.96 0.42 -4.26
CA PRO A 69 19.59 0.13 -2.96
C PRO A 69 19.63 1.32 -1.99
N ASP A 70 19.61 2.54 -2.50
CA ASP A 70 19.63 3.81 -1.77
C ASP A 70 18.24 4.41 -1.51
N ALA A 71 17.18 3.80 -2.05
CA ALA A 71 15.81 4.32 -1.98
C ALA A 71 14.81 3.21 -1.61
N HIS A 72 15.15 2.38 -0.61
CA HIS A 72 14.22 1.41 -0.02
C HIS A 72 13.68 1.94 1.31
N VAL A 73 12.35 2.01 1.42
CA VAL A 73 11.65 2.48 2.62
C VAL A 73 10.67 1.40 3.06
N THR A 74 10.73 1.03 4.33
CA THR A 74 9.72 0.18 4.97
C THR A 74 8.82 1.05 5.81
N GLN A 75 7.55 1.15 5.43
CA GLN A 75 6.49 1.75 6.25
C GLN A 75 5.82 0.65 7.06
N ILE A 76 5.49 0.94 8.31
CA ILE A 76 4.95 -0.05 9.26
C ILE A 76 3.59 0.42 9.75
N ILE A 77 2.59 -0.47 9.70
CA ILE A 77 1.30 -0.30 10.36
C ILE A 77 1.31 -1.17 11.62
N ASP A 78 1.37 -0.52 12.78
CA ASP A 78 1.42 -1.19 14.07
C ASP A 78 0.02 -1.61 14.56
N THR A 79 -0.06 -2.80 15.16
CA THR A 79 -1.29 -3.32 15.78
C THR A 79 -2.54 -3.32 14.88
N PRO A 80 -2.46 -3.80 13.62
CA PRO A 80 -3.60 -3.84 12.73
C PRO A 80 -4.70 -4.78 13.26
N LYS A 81 -5.95 -4.30 13.17
CA LYS A 81 -7.16 -5.02 13.56
C LYS A 81 -7.93 -5.56 12.37
N ARG A 82 -8.13 -4.72 11.34
CA ARG A 82 -8.97 -5.05 10.18
C ARG A 82 -8.29 -4.58 8.91
N VAL A 83 -8.47 -5.34 7.84
CA VAL A 83 -7.94 -5.05 6.50
C VAL A 83 -9.09 -5.16 5.52
N TRP A 84 -9.28 -4.14 4.70
CA TRP A 84 -10.22 -4.17 3.59
C TRP A 84 -9.49 -3.98 2.28
N PHE A 85 -9.88 -4.79 1.30
CA PHE A 85 -9.55 -4.55 -0.09
C PHE A 85 -10.71 -3.78 -0.74
N LYS A 86 -10.42 -2.62 -1.31
CA LYS A 86 -11.37 -1.82 -2.08
C LYS A 86 -11.26 -2.24 -3.53
N GLN A 87 -12.35 -2.78 -4.07
CA GLN A 87 -12.36 -3.21 -5.46
C GLN A 87 -12.11 -2.00 -6.38
N PRO A 88 -11.25 -2.15 -7.40
CA PRO A 88 -10.98 -1.09 -8.36
C PRO A 88 -12.27 -0.65 -9.06
N GLU A 89 -12.52 0.66 -9.12
CA GLU A 89 -13.56 1.20 -10.03
C GLU A 89 -13.09 1.20 -11.49
N GLN A 90 -11.76 1.24 -11.68
CA GLN A 90 -11.09 1.14 -12.97
C GLN A 90 -9.86 0.23 -12.84
N PRO A 91 -9.55 -0.60 -13.86
CA PRO A 91 -8.32 -1.40 -13.87
C PRO A 91 -7.09 -0.51 -13.64
N GLY A 92 -6.12 -0.98 -12.85
CA GLY A 92 -4.90 -0.21 -12.58
C GLY A 92 -4.99 0.76 -11.40
N HIS A 93 -6.12 0.81 -10.67
CA HIS A 93 -6.28 1.61 -9.47
C HIS A 93 -6.95 0.82 -8.34
N GLU A 94 -6.14 0.30 -7.42
CA GLU A 94 -6.58 -0.55 -6.31
C GLU A 94 -6.27 0.10 -4.97
N ALA A 95 -7.00 -0.28 -3.91
CA ALA A 95 -6.70 0.24 -2.58
C ALA A 95 -6.87 -0.79 -1.47
N ILE A 96 -6.01 -0.67 -0.46
CA ILE A 96 -6.07 -1.43 0.79
C ILE A 96 -6.26 -0.44 1.93
N GLU A 97 -7.25 -0.70 2.77
CA GLU A 97 -7.52 0.08 3.96
C GLU A 97 -7.24 -0.76 5.20
N VAL A 98 -6.58 -0.18 6.20
CA VAL A 98 -6.19 -0.86 7.43
C VAL A 98 -6.63 -0.05 8.63
N GLU A 99 -7.42 -0.67 9.52
CA GLU A 99 -7.75 -0.11 10.82
C GLU A 99 -6.77 -0.62 11.87
N SER A 100 -6.11 0.29 12.58
CA SER A 100 -5.20 -0.02 13.69
C SER A 100 -5.92 -0.02 15.04
N ALA A 101 -5.29 -0.61 16.07
CA ALA A 101 -5.96 -0.81 17.36
C ALA A 101 -6.38 0.48 18.07
N ASP A 102 -5.68 1.58 17.81
CA ASP A 102 -5.93 2.94 18.30
C ASP A 102 -7.03 3.69 17.52
N GLY A 103 -7.62 3.06 16.50
CA GLY A 103 -8.63 3.64 15.62
C GLY A 103 -8.06 4.45 14.45
N THR A 104 -6.73 4.47 14.26
CA THR A 104 -6.11 5.08 13.09
C THR A 104 -6.46 4.28 11.84
N MET A 105 -6.92 4.97 10.80
CA MET A 105 -7.15 4.39 9.48
C MET A 105 -5.98 4.72 8.57
N THR A 106 -5.40 3.70 7.94
CA THR A 106 -4.38 3.85 6.90
C THR A 106 -4.97 3.44 5.56
N LEU A 107 -4.88 4.31 4.56
CA LEU A 107 -5.27 4.02 3.19
C LEU A 107 -4.02 3.92 2.31
N LEU A 108 -3.88 2.78 1.65
CA LEU A 108 -2.86 2.52 0.64
C LEU A 108 -3.56 2.51 -0.71
N THR A 109 -3.15 3.39 -1.63
CA THR A 109 -3.63 3.34 -3.03
C THR A 109 -2.50 2.92 -3.95
N PHE A 110 -2.82 2.07 -4.91
CA PHE A 110 -1.88 1.43 -5.83
C PHE A 110 -2.27 1.79 -7.24
N TRP A 111 -1.29 2.30 -8.00
CA TRP A 111 -1.49 2.80 -9.34
C TRP A 111 -0.51 2.11 -10.27
N HIS A 112 -1.03 1.44 -11.30
CA HIS A 112 -0.17 0.95 -12.37
C HIS A 112 0.30 2.14 -13.19
N PHE A 113 1.58 2.44 -13.11
CA PHE A 113 2.20 3.44 -13.98
C PHE A 113 2.97 2.70 -15.06
N ASP A 114 2.46 2.74 -16.30
CA ASP A 114 3.20 2.22 -17.45
C ASP A 114 4.40 3.15 -17.71
N PRO A 115 5.65 2.69 -17.50
CA PRO A 115 6.82 3.52 -17.70
C PRO A 115 7.04 3.93 -19.17
N GLU A 116 6.42 3.27 -20.15
CA GLU A 116 6.47 3.70 -21.57
C GLU A 116 5.73 5.03 -21.80
N GLN A 117 4.77 5.39 -20.94
CA GLN A 117 4.09 6.69 -20.99
C GLN A 117 5.00 7.88 -20.61
N LYS A 118 6.21 7.65 -20.06
CA LYS A 118 7.18 8.73 -19.77
C LYS A 118 7.92 9.22 -21.01
N GLU A 119 8.11 8.38 -22.03
CA GLU A 119 8.92 8.79 -23.19
C GLU A 119 8.19 9.83 -24.05
N HIS A 120 6.86 9.93 -23.96
CA HIS A 120 6.07 10.96 -24.63
C HIS A 120 6.02 12.31 -23.88
N LEU A 121 6.49 12.37 -22.64
CA LEU A 121 6.45 13.59 -21.80
C LEU A 121 7.83 14.17 -21.49
N LEU A 122 8.90 13.54 -21.95
CA LEU A 122 10.23 14.14 -21.93
C LEU A 122 10.45 14.88 -23.25
N PRO A 123 10.90 16.16 -23.23
CA PRO A 123 11.31 16.80 -24.46
C PRO A 123 12.43 15.96 -25.10
N PRO A 124 12.48 15.89 -26.44
CA PRO A 124 13.51 15.12 -27.13
C PRO A 124 14.89 15.54 -26.63
N LYS A 125 15.77 14.55 -26.40
CA LYS A 125 17.17 14.82 -26.09
C LYS A 125 17.77 15.56 -27.29
N ASN A 126 18.11 16.84 -27.10
CA ASN A 126 18.94 17.61 -28.02
C ASN A 126 20.34 17.00 -28.12
#